data_AF-A0A8X6L4D7-F1
#
_entry.id   AF-A0A8X6L4D7-F1
#
_cell.length_a   1.000
_cell.length_b   1.000
_cell.length_c   1.000
_cell.angle_alpha   90.00
_cell.angle_beta   90.00
_cell.angle_gamma   90.00
#
_symmetry.space_group_name_H-M   'P 1'
#
loop_
_entity.id
_entity.type
_entity.pdbx_description
1 polymer ?
#
loop_
_entity_poly.entity_id
_entity_poly.type
_entity_poly.pdbx_seq_one_letter_code
_entity_poly.pdbx_strand_id
1 'polypeptide(L)'
;MATVSLEAFLVHLLHKAEQTRTELNRKKTMIVELRTLEFWRAIIAECLATFIYVFLVCGSHVMWPLYSINTLTKSFANGLAMATAAQCFGHISGAHVNPAFTFAMLVIQKVTPLRAFLYITAQCGGAIAGSALLYG
;
A
#
# COMPACT_ATOMS: atom_id res chain seq x y z
N MET A 1 47.55 18.94 16.31
CA MET A 1 47.01 17.60 15.97
C MET A 1 45.81 17.18 16.83
N ALA A 2 45.67 17.67 18.08
CA ALA A 2 44.52 17.33 18.95
C ALA A 2 43.20 18.07 18.61
N THR A 3 43.25 19.23 17.96
CA THR A 3 42.05 20.05 17.65
C THR A 3 41.12 19.41 16.62
N VAL A 4 41.67 18.68 15.64
CA VAL A 4 40.90 17.96 14.62
C VAL A 4 40.09 16.79 15.21
N SER A 5 40.53 16.25 16.35
CA SER A 5 39.85 15.13 17.01
C SER A 5 38.59 15.57 17.78
N LEU A 6 38.60 16.77 18.36
CA LEU A 6 37.44 17.29 19.12
C LEU A 6 36.29 17.72 18.20
N GLU A 7 36.60 18.38 17.07
CA GLU A 7 35.56 18.77 16.10
C GLU A 7 34.92 17.55 15.44
N ALA A 8 35.72 16.55 15.05
CA ALA A 8 35.20 15.29 14.52
C ALA A 8 34.29 14.57 15.53
N PHE A 9 34.65 14.58 16.81
CA PHE A 9 33.81 14.03 17.87
C PHE A 9 32.51 14.83 18.02
N LEU A 10 32.57 16.16 18.06
CA LEU A 10 31.39 17.02 18.22
C LEU A 10 30.40 16.87 17.04
N VAL A 11 30.92 16.80 15.81
CA VAL A 11 30.10 16.52 14.61
C VAL A 11 29.47 15.13 14.66
N HIS A 12 30.20 14.11 15.12
CA HIS A 12 29.64 12.77 15.30
C HIS A 12 28.51 12.75 16.34
N LEU A 13 28.68 13.47 17.46
CA LEU A 13 27.69 13.58 18.52
C LEU A 13 26.44 14.35 18.06
N LEU A 14 26.62 15.43 17.29
CA LEU A 14 25.51 16.15 16.67
C LEU A 14 24.75 15.28 15.66
N HIS A 15 25.46 14.56 14.79
CA HIS A 15 24.84 13.66 13.83
C HIS A 15 24.05 12.54 14.52
N LYS A 16 24.60 11.96 15.59
CA LYS A 16 23.91 10.95 16.42
C LYS A 16 22.68 11.53 17.12
N ALA A 17 22.75 12.78 17.59
CA ALA A 17 21.61 13.47 18.19
C ALA A 17 20.50 13.75 17.17
N GLU A 18 20.84 14.21 15.96
CA GLU A 18 19.88 14.38 14.86
C GLU A 18 19.25 13.06 14.42
N GLN A 19 20.05 12.00 14.27
CA GLN A 19 19.53 10.67 13.95
C GLN A 19 18.52 10.19 15.01
N THR A 20 18.85 10.35 16.28
CA THR A 20 17.97 9.96 17.39
C THR A 20 16.69 10.79 17.40
N ARG A 21 16.79 12.11 17.16
CA ARG A 21 15.64 13.01 17.05
C ARG A 21 14.74 12.65 15.88
N THR A 22 15.33 12.30 14.74
CA THR A 22 14.61 11.91 13.52
C THR A 22 13.86 10.60 13.72
N GLU A 23 14.51 9.58 14.31
CA GLU A 23 13.88 8.31 14.66
C GLU A 23 12.73 8.49 15.66
N LEU A 24 12.93 9.33 16.68
CA LEU A 24 11.90 9.61 17.69
C LEU A 24 10.68 10.30 17.05
N ASN A 25 10.90 11.33 16.22
CA ASN A 25 9.84 12.00 15.50
C ASN A 25 9.09 11.05 14.56
N ARG A 26 9.81 10.19 13.82
CA ARG A 26 9.20 9.18 12.93
C ARG A 26 8.30 8.23 13.71
N LYS A 27 8.78 7.67 14.83
CA LYS A 27 7.97 6.77 15.69
C LYS A 27 6.73 7.47 16.25
N LYS A 28 6.87 8.72 16.68
CA LYS A 28 5.77 9.51 17.24
C LYS A 28 4.68 9.76 16.18
N THR A 29 5.07 10.12 14.96
CA THR A 29 4.15 10.29 13.83
C THR A 29 3.40 8.99 13.50
N MET A 30 4.08 7.84 13.47
CA MET A 30 3.43 6.56 13.20
C MET A 30 2.35 6.19 14.24
N ILE A 31 2.63 6.37 15.53
CA ILE A 31 1.66 6.03 16.60
C ILE A 31 0.44 6.97 16.58
N VAL A 32 0.64 8.23 16.21
CA VAL A 32 -0.45 9.20 16.06
C VAL A 32 -1.32 8.85 14.84
N GLU A 33 -0.71 8.45 13.72
CA GLU A 33 -1.43 8.05 12.50
C GLU A 33 -2.37 6.86 12.76
N LEU A 34 -1.90 5.84 13.49
CA LEU A 34 -2.70 4.64 13.87
C LEU A 34 -3.98 4.95 14.65
N ARG A 35 -4.00 6.05 15.40
CA ARG A 35 -5.15 6.43 16.24
C ARG A 35 -6.22 7.20 15.49
N THR A 36 -5.98 7.53 14.22
CA THR A 36 -6.95 8.26 13.40
C THR A 36 -7.97 7.30 12.80
N LEU A 37 -9.25 7.71 12.76
CA LEU A 37 -10.30 6.93 12.11
C LEU A 37 -10.10 6.84 10.59
N GLU A 38 -9.48 7.84 9.99
CA GLU A 38 -9.16 7.86 8.56
C GLU A 38 -8.20 6.74 8.17
N PHE A 39 -7.22 6.44 9.04
CA PHE A 39 -6.29 5.34 8.82
C PHE A 39 -6.98 3.98 8.76
N TRP A 40 -7.86 3.69 9.72
CA TRP A 40 -8.62 2.43 9.72
C TRP A 40 -9.59 2.33 8.55
N ARG A 41 -10.25 3.46 8.19
CA ARG A 41 -11.07 3.54 6.98
C ARG A 41 -10.25 3.26 5.72
N ALA A 42 -9.01 3.76 5.65
CA ALA A 42 -8.12 3.52 4.53
C ALA A 42 -7.69 2.05 4.41
N ILE A 43 -7.42 1.36 5.53
CA ILE A 43 -7.09 -0.08 5.53
C ILE A 43 -8.28 -0.90 5.01
N ILE A 44 -9.49 -0.63 5.52
CA ILE A 44 -10.71 -1.33 5.08
C ILE A 44 -10.98 -1.04 3.59
N ALA A 45 -10.77 0.20 3.15
CA ALA A 45 -10.88 0.60 1.75
C ALA A 45 -9.89 -0.17 0.87
N GLU A 46 -8.63 -0.34 1.26
CA GLU A 46 -7.65 -1.14 0.51
C GLU A 46 -8.04 -2.62 0.44
N CYS A 47 -8.55 -3.19 1.53
CA CYS A 47 -9.06 -4.56 1.54
C CYS A 47 -10.22 -4.72 0.54
N LEU A 48 -11.22 -3.84 0.63
CA LEU A 48 -12.42 -3.90 -0.21
C LEU A 48 -12.10 -3.61 -1.68
N ALA A 49 -11.23 -2.62 -1.95
CA ALA A 49 -10.78 -2.30 -3.30
C ALA A 49 -10.08 -3.52 -3.94
N THR A 50 -9.19 -4.18 -3.20
CA THR A 50 -8.46 -5.35 -3.69
C THR A 50 -9.37 -6.55 -3.89
N PHE A 51 -10.34 -6.74 -2.99
CA PHE A 51 -11.39 -7.74 -3.14
C PHE A 51 -12.17 -7.57 -4.44
N ILE A 52 -12.72 -6.37 -4.69
CA ILE A 52 -13.50 -6.08 -5.91
C ILE A 52 -12.61 -6.23 -7.15
N TYR A 53 -11.40 -5.69 -7.11
CA TYR A 53 -10.47 -5.75 -8.22
C TYR A 53 -10.12 -7.19 -8.61
N VAL A 54 -9.74 -8.02 -7.64
CA VAL A 54 -9.37 -9.43 -7.90
C VAL A 54 -10.58 -10.23 -8.37
N PHE A 55 -11.76 -10.02 -7.79
CA PHE A 55 -12.99 -10.67 -8.24
C PHE A 55 -13.29 -10.38 -9.71
N LEU A 56 -13.23 -9.11 -10.14
CA LEU A 56 -13.50 -8.71 -11.52
C LEU A 56 -12.42 -9.18 -12.50
N VAL A 57 -11.15 -9.02 -12.13
CA VAL A 57 -10.00 -9.40 -12.96
C VAL A 57 -9.98 -10.91 -13.17
N CYS A 58 -10.04 -11.70 -12.09
CA CYS A 58 -10.06 -13.16 -12.20
C CYS A 58 -11.32 -13.63 -12.95
N GLY A 59 -12.48 -13.02 -12.68
CA GLY A 59 -13.74 -13.34 -13.38
C GLY A 59 -13.65 -13.15 -14.90
N SER A 60 -12.97 -12.10 -15.36
CA SER A 60 -12.75 -11.86 -16.80
C SER A 60 -11.84 -12.89 -17.47
N HIS A 61 -11.04 -13.63 -16.68
CA HIS A 61 -10.10 -14.64 -17.17
C HIS A 61 -10.64 -16.08 -17.06
N VAL A 62 -11.80 -16.28 -16.42
CA VAL A 62 -12.47 -17.58 -16.38
C VAL A 62 -12.81 -18.05 -17.79
N MET A 63 -12.62 -19.35 -18.03
CA MET A 63 -12.96 -19.98 -19.29
C MET A 63 -14.46 -20.28 -19.33
N TRP A 64 -15.18 -19.58 -20.21
CA TRP A 64 -16.60 -19.78 -20.41
C TRP A 64 -16.83 -20.82 -21.53
N PRO A 65 -17.61 -21.89 -21.30
CA PRO A 65 -17.77 -22.98 -22.26
C PRO A 65 -18.49 -22.58 -23.55
N LEU A 66 -19.29 -21.50 -23.51
CA LEU A 66 -20.12 -21.06 -24.63
C LEU A 66 -19.57 -19.83 -25.36
N TYR A 67 -18.56 -19.15 -24.82
CA TYR A 67 -18.05 -17.88 -25.34
C TYR A 67 -16.53 -17.76 -25.16
N SER A 68 -15.82 -17.52 -26.26
CA SER A 68 -14.40 -17.15 -26.21
C SER A 68 -14.27 -15.63 -26.07
N ILE A 69 -13.85 -15.16 -24.89
CA ILE A 69 -13.62 -13.74 -24.66
C ILE A 69 -12.24 -13.35 -25.23
N ASN A 70 -12.24 -12.38 -26.14
CA ASN A 70 -11.02 -11.85 -26.76
C ASN A 70 -10.08 -11.21 -25.73
N THR A 71 -8.78 -11.30 -25.98
CA THR A 71 -7.74 -10.69 -25.13
C THR A 71 -7.95 -9.19 -24.96
N LEU A 72 -8.43 -8.48 -25.99
CA LEU A 72 -8.73 -7.05 -25.92
C LEU A 72 -9.79 -6.74 -24.84
N THR A 73 -10.87 -7.53 -24.80
CA THR A 73 -11.94 -7.36 -23.80
C THR A 73 -11.42 -7.62 -22.39
N LYS A 74 -10.56 -8.63 -22.20
CA LYS A 74 -9.91 -8.92 -20.91
C LYS A 74 -9.02 -7.78 -20.44
N SER A 75 -8.18 -7.25 -21.33
CA SER A 75 -7.33 -6.08 -21.02
C SER A 75 -8.17 -4.86 -20.67
N PHE A 76 -9.28 -4.64 -21.38
CA PHE A 76 -10.19 -3.52 -21.11
C PHE A 76 -10.90 -3.69 -19.76
N ALA A 77 -11.34 -4.91 -19.43
CA ALA A 77 -11.94 -5.22 -18.13
C ALA A 77 -10.97 -4.95 -16.98
N ASN A 78 -9.70 -5.39 -17.10
CA ASN A 78 -8.68 -5.13 -16.09
C ASN A 78 -8.41 -3.63 -15.90
N GLY A 79 -8.30 -2.89 -17.02
CA GLY A 79 -8.06 -1.45 -16.98
C GLY A 79 -9.21 -0.67 -16.36
N LEU A 80 -10.45 -0.99 -16.77
CA LEU A 80 -11.66 -0.39 -16.20
C LEU A 80 -11.82 -0.75 -14.72
N ALA A 81 -11.58 -2.00 -14.33
CA ALA A 81 -11.66 -2.41 -12.93
C ALA A 81 -10.70 -1.58 -12.05
N MET A 82 -9.46 -1.38 -12.50
CA MET A 82 -8.51 -0.53 -11.78
C MET A 82 -8.94 0.95 -11.78
N ALA A 83 -9.42 1.48 -12.90
CA ALA A 83 -9.88 2.86 -13.00
C ALA A 83 -11.08 3.13 -12.05
N THR A 84 -12.03 2.20 -11.98
CA THR A 84 -13.16 2.29 -11.04
C THR A 84 -12.68 2.19 -9.59
N ALA A 85 -11.77 1.25 -9.28
CA ALA A 85 -11.20 1.16 -7.93
C ALA A 85 -10.48 2.47 -7.53
N ALA A 86 -9.70 3.05 -8.44
CA ALA A 86 -9.04 4.34 -8.22
C ALA A 86 -10.04 5.47 -7.98
N GLN A 87 -11.12 5.54 -8.75
CA GLN A 87 -12.14 6.57 -8.60
C GLN A 87 -12.92 6.43 -7.27
N CYS A 88 -13.27 5.21 -6.89
CA CYS A 88 -14.06 4.95 -5.68
C CYS A 88 -13.23 5.08 -4.40
N PHE A 89 -12.00 4.56 -4.38
CA PHE A 89 -11.20 4.44 -3.15
C PHE A 89 -10.03 5.41 -3.07
N GLY A 90 -9.71 6.11 -4.16
CA GLY A 90 -8.56 7.01 -4.24
C GLY A 90 -8.58 8.13 -3.20
N HIS A 91 -9.75 8.72 -2.94
CA HIS A 91 -9.92 9.77 -1.94
C HIS A 91 -9.83 9.27 -0.48
N ILE A 92 -9.93 7.96 -0.26
CA ILE A 92 -9.94 7.36 1.07
C ILE A 92 -8.55 6.82 1.43
N SER A 93 -7.98 5.97 0.57
CA SER A 93 -6.75 5.23 0.87
C SER A 93 -5.57 5.56 -0.04
N GLY A 94 -5.83 6.22 -1.17
CA GLY A 94 -4.89 6.34 -2.29
C GLY A 94 -5.02 5.22 -3.34
N ALA A 95 -5.95 4.26 -3.14
CA ALA A 95 -6.22 3.14 -4.05
C ALA A 95 -4.96 2.44 -4.56
N HIS A 96 -4.15 1.91 -3.63
CA HIS A 96 -2.96 1.16 -3.99
C HIS A 96 -3.31 -0.19 -4.62
N VAL A 97 -4.25 -0.94 -4.01
CA VAL A 97 -4.85 -2.20 -4.50
C VAL A 97 -3.82 -3.30 -4.83
N ASN A 98 -2.54 -3.07 -4.50
CA ASN A 98 -1.42 -3.86 -4.95
C ASN A 98 -0.26 -3.77 -3.94
N PRO A 99 0.20 -4.93 -3.41
CA PRO A 99 1.33 -4.99 -2.49
C PRO A 99 2.62 -4.42 -3.07
N ALA A 100 2.90 -4.65 -4.35
CA ALA A 100 4.10 -4.17 -5.02
C ALA A 100 4.09 -2.63 -5.16
N PHE A 101 2.94 -2.05 -5.46
CA PHE A 101 2.79 -0.60 -5.54
C PHE A 101 2.92 0.06 -4.16
N THR A 102 2.33 -0.55 -3.13
CA THR A 102 2.49 -0.11 -1.74
C THR A 102 3.95 -0.17 -1.31
N PHE A 103 4.68 -1.23 -1.68
CA PHE A 103 6.10 -1.35 -1.40
C PHE A 103 6.93 -0.30 -2.15
N ALA A 104 6.62 -0.01 -3.42
CA ALA A 104 7.26 1.08 -4.14
C ALA A 104 7.05 2.43 -3.45
N MET A 105 5.83 2.71 -2.98
CA MET A 105 5.51 3.92 -2.21
C MET A 105 6.23 3.99 -0.86
N LEU A 106 6.53 2.84 -0.24
CA LEU A 106 7.36 2.75 0.95
C LEU A 106 8.82 3.13 0.65
N VAL A 107 9.39 2.63 -0.46
CA VAL A 107 10.77 2.94 -0.87
C VAL A 107 10.96 4.42 -1.15
N ILE A 108 9.95 5.07 -1.74
CA ILE A 108 9.96 6.52 -2.04
C ILE A 108 9.59 7.36 -0.79
N GLN A 109 9.42 6.73 0.38
CA GLN A 109 9.05 7.36 1.65
C GLN A 109 7.74 8.17 1.60
N LYS A 110 6.82 7.80 0.69
CA LYS A 110 5.48 8.41 0.59
C LYS A 110 4.49 7.81 1.59
N VAL A 111 4.79 6.62 2.09
CA VAL A 111 3.96 5.88 3.07
C VAL A 111 4.82 5.41 4.23
N THR A 112 4.29 5.48 5.45
CA THR A 112 4.99 5.00 6.64
C THR A 112 5.15 3.47 6.61
N PRO A 113 6.25 2.90 7.13
CA PRO A 113 6.48 1.45 7.09
C PRO A 113 5.34 0.62 7.70
N LEU A 114 4.76 1.12 8.79
CA LEU A 114 3.64 0.46 9.45
C LEU A 114 2.36 0.50 8.60
N ARG A 115 2.06 1.65 7.97
CA ARG A 115 0.94 1.77 7.04
C ARG A 115 1.10 0.85 5.83
N ALA A 116 2.29 0.81 5.26
CA ALA A 116 2.62 -0.07 4.14
C ALA A 116 2.40 -1.54 4.50
N PHE A 117 2.87 -1.98 5.67
CA PHE A 117 2.66 -3.34 6.15
C PHE A 117 1.16 -3.68 6.29
N LEU A 118 0.37 -2.81 6.95
CA LEU A 118 -1.07 -3.06 7.12
C LEU A 118 -1.83 -3.04 5.79
N TYR A 119 -1.47 -2.13 4.87
CA TYR A 119 -2.01 -2.11 3.52
C TYR A 119 -1.74 -3.42 2.78
N ILE A 120 -0.49 -3.92 2.81
CA ILE A 120 -0.14 -5.19 2.18
C ILE A 120 -0.96 -6.35 2.77
N THR A 121 -1.09 -6.42 4.11
CA THR A 121 -1.90 -7.48 4.74
C THR A 121 -3.38 -7.39 4.36
N ALA A 122 -3.93 -6.18 4.27
CA ALA A 122 -5.31 -5.93 3.86
C ALA A 122 -5.54 -6.28 2.39
N GLN A 123 -4.61 -5.91 1.50
CA GLN A 123 -4.64 -6.25 0.08
C GLN A 123 -4.59 -7.76 -0.13
N CYS A 124 -3.68 -8.48 0.56
CA CYS A 124 -3.62 -9.94 0.51
C CYS A 124 -4.93 -10.58 1.01
N GLY A 125 -5.48 -10.10 2.12
CA GLY A 125 -6.76 -10.59 2.66
C GLY A 125 -7.92 -10.38 1.67
N GLY A 126 -8.02 -9.18 1.10
CA GLY A 126 -9.01 -8.85 0.07
C GLY A 126 -8.88 -9.70 -1.19
N ALA A 127 -7.65 -9.91 -1.68
CA ALA A 127 -7.37 -10.75 -2.83
C ALA A 127 -7.80 -12.21 -2.61
N ILE A 128 -7.48 -12.77 -1.45
CA ILE A 128 -7.90 -14.13 -1.07
C ILE A 128 -9.42 -14.22 -1.01
N ALA A 129 -10.09 -13.26 -0.35
CA ALA A 129 -11.55 -13.27 -0.27
C ALA A 129 -12.22 -13.13 -1.65
N GLY A 130 -11.67 -12.29 -2.54
CA GLY A 130 -12.22 -12.06 -3.88
C GLY A 130 -12.07 -13.27 -4.78
N SER A 131 -10.92 -13.93 -4.73
CA SER A 131 -10.69 -15.18 -5.45
C SER A 131 -11.48 -16.35 -4.87
N ALA A 132 -11.63 -16.44 -3.54
CA ALA A 132 -12.45 -17.46 -2.89
C ALA A 132 -13.93 -17.32 -3.26
N LEU A 133 -14.47 -16.10 -3.33
CA LEU A 133 -15.86 -15.87 -3.75
C LEU A 133 -16.09 -16.25 -5.22
N LEU A 134 -15.08 -16.12 -6.08
CA LEU A 134 -15.17 -16.57 -7.46
C LEU A 134 -15.11 -18.09 -7.60
N TYR A 135 -14.44 -18.77 -6.67
CA TYR A 135 -14.29 -20.22 -6.67
C TYR A 135 -15.50 -20.96 -6.09
N GLY A 136 -16.12 -20.40 -5.04
CA GLY A 136 -17.30 -20.97 -4.38
C GLY A 136 -18.58 -20.80 -5.19
#